data_AF-A0A5P8WFI2-F1
#
_entry.id   AF-A0A5P8WFI2-F1
#
_cell.length_a   1.000
_cell.length_b   1.000
_cell.length_c   1.000
_cell.angle_alpha   90.00
_cell.angle_beta   90.00
_cell.angle_gamma   90.00
#
_symmetry.space_group_name_H-M   'P 1'
#
loop_
_entity.id
_entity.type
_entity.pdbx_description
1 polymer ?
#
loop_
_entity_poly.entity_id
_entity_poly.type
_entity_poly.pdbx_seq_one_letter_code
_entity_poly.pdbx_strand_id
1 'polypeptide(L)'
;MSSLSPDMVRIYLQEIGRYPMLTADQEIAYGRQVQQIMAIEQRKNVLTQQLDREPTMVELAVDIDKSEPEIAQIQKLGQRAKQKMVTANLRLVVSIAKKYTKRNLEFLDLLQEGAIGLQRGIEKFDPNRGYKLSTYVYWWITQSITRAISLTAWLRLPQRNLVLYACQFISPNN
;
A
#
# COMPACT_ATOMS: atom_id res chain seq x y z
N MET A 1 -18.67 17.35 -20.43
CA MET A 1 -18.22 16.63 -19.22
C MET A 1 -18.01 15.20 -19.65
N SER A 2 -16.76 14.83 -19.90
CA SER A 2 -16.35 13.57 -20.53
C SER A 2 -16.71 12.40 -19.63
N SER A 3 -17.82 11.73 -19.93
CA SER A 3 -18.09 10.38 -19.43
C SER A 3 -16.98 9.46 -19.93
N LEU A 4 -16.00 9.17 -19.09
CA LEU A 4 -15.00 8.16 -19.38
C LEU A 4 -15.74 6.84 -19.68
N SER A 5 -15.48 6.28 -20.86
CA SER A 5 -16.26 5.18 -21.42
C SER A 5 -16.30 3.98 -20.46
N PRO A 6 -17.46 3.32 -20.27
CA PRO A 6 -17.59 2.00 -19.65
C PRO A 6 -16.50 0.99 -20.08
N ASP A 7 -15.92 1.18 -21.27
CA ASP A 7 -14.82 0.39 -21.80
C ASP A 7 -13.54 0.48 -20.97
N MET A 8 -13.19 1.64 -20.40
CA MET A 8 -11.98 1.79 -19.58
C MET A 8 -12.06 1.00 -18.27
N VAL A 9 -13.22 1.03 -17.61
CA VAL A 9 -13.47 0.21 -16.42
C VAL A 9 -13.39 -1.27 -16.77
N ARG A 10 -13.96 -1.68 -17.92
CA ARG A 10 -13.91 -3.07 -18.38
C ARG A 10 -12.48 -3.53 -18.65
N ILE A 11 -11.68 -2.74 -19.36
CA ILE A 11 -10.28 -3.02 -19.66
C ILE A 11 -9.48 -3.17 -18.37
N TYR A 12 -9.67 -2.26 -17.41
CA TYR A 12 -9.00 -2.34 -16.11
C TYR A 12 -9.35 -3.64 -15.37
N LEU A 13 -10.64 -3.99 -15.29
CA LEU A 13 -11.08 -5.22 -14.61
C LEU A 13 -10.54 -6.49 -15.28
N GLN A 14 -10.42 -6.50 -16.61
CA GLN A 14 -9.81 -7.60 -17.36
C GLN A 14 -8.32 -7.72 -17.04
N GLU A 15 -7.60 -6.59 -17.00
CA GLU A 15 -6.16 -6.57 -16.73
C GLU A 15 -5.84 -7.08 -15.33
N ILE A 16 -6.52 -6.59 -14.30
CA ILE A 16 -6.29 -7.06 -12.92
C ILE A 16 -6.71 -8.52 -12.71
N GLY A 17 -7.61 -9.04 -13.55
CA GLY A 17 -8.07 -10.42 -13.51
C GLY A 17 -7.02 -11.43 -13.98
N ARG A 18 -5.99 -10.98 -14.71
CA ARG A 18 -4.90 -11.82 -15.22
C ARG A 18 -3.89 -12.21 -14.15
N TYR A 19 -3.78 -11.43 -13.08
CA TYR A 19 -2.83 -11.71 -12.01
C TYR A 19 -3.39 -12.78 -11.06
N PRO A 20 -2.64 -13.86 -10.78
CA PRO A 20 -3.07 -14.89 -9.86
C PRO A 20 -3.12 -14.38 -8.42
N MET A 21 -3.98 -15.00 -7.60
CA MET A 21 -4.03 -14.72 -6.17
C MET A 21 -2.75 -15.25 -5.49
N LEU A 22 -2.30 -14.55 -4.45
CA LEU A 22 -1.17 -15.01 -3.65
C LEU A 22 -1.59 -16.15 -2.72
N THR A 23 -0.69 -17.11 -2.52
CA THR A 23 -0.79 -18.08 -1.44
C THR A 23 -0.33 -17.47 -0.11
N ALA A 24 -0.70 -18.07 1.02
CA ALA A 24 -0.27 -17.61 2.34
C ALA A 24 1.27 -17.56 2.45
N ASP A 25 1.97 -18.58 1.94
CA ASP A 25 3.44 -18.62 1.94
C ASP A 25 4.04 -17.50 1.09
N GLN A 26 3.41 -17.18 -0.04
CA GLN A 26 3.83 -16.06 -0.88
C GLN A 26 3.59 -14.71 -0.20
N GLU A 27 2.48 -14.53 0.52
CA GLU A 27 2.23 -13.32 1.32
C GLU A 27 3.34 -13.12 2.36
N ILE A 28 3.76 -14.18 3.04
CA ILE A 28 4.84 -14.13 4.03
C ILE A 28 6.18 -13.82 3.35
N ALA A 29 6.53 -14.55 2.28
CA ALA A 29 7.79 -14.38 1.59
C ALA A 29 7.94 -12.98 0.98
N TYR A 30 6.91 -12.49 0.28
CA TYR A 30 6.92 -11.15 -0.30
C TYR A 30 6.83 -10.08 0.78
N GLY A 31 6.06 -10.28 1.84
CA GLY A 31 6.01 -9.36 2.99
C GLY A 31 7.40 -9.14 3.60
N ARG A 32 8.19 -10.21 3.79
CA ARG A 32 9.57 -10.10 4.29
C ARG A 32 10.49 -9.32 3.34
N GLN A 33 10.38 -9.55 2.03
CA GLN A 33 11.14 -8.80 1.03
C GLN A 33 10.77 -7.32 1.01
N VAL A 34 9.48 -7.00 1.17
CA VAL A 34 9.00 -5.62 1.30
C VAL A 34 9.54 -4.97 2.57
N GLN A 35 9.53 -5.66 3.71
CA GLN A 35 10.08 -5.13 4.95
C GLN A 35 11.58 -4.79 4.84
N GLN A 36 12.36 -5.61 4.13
CA GLN A 36 13.78 -5.35 3.91
C GLN A 36 14.02 -4.07 3.10
N ILE A 37 13.31 -3.88 1.99
CA ILE A 37 13.44 -2.64 1.20
C ILE A 37 12.91 -1.42 1.98
N MET A 38 11.85 -1.57 2.79
CA MET A 38 11.33 -0.48 3.64
C MET A 38 12.33 -0.07 4.72
N ALA A 39 13.09 -1.02 5.29
CA ALA A 39 14.15 -0.70 6.24
C ALA A 39 15.29 0.10 5.57
N ILE A 40 15.67 -0.26 4.34
CA ILE A 40 16.67 0.48 3.56
C ILE A 40 16.17 1.88 3.23
N GLU A 41 14.92 2.03 2.77
CA GLU A 41 14.32 3.33 2.48
C GLU A 41 14.22 4.22 3.72
N GLN A 42 13.81 3.66 4.86
CA GLN A 42 13.78 4.39 6.13
C GLN A 42 15.17 4.87 6.53
N ARG A 43 16.19 4.01 6.38
CA ARG A 43 17.55 4.39 6.73
C ARG A 43 18.11 5.45 5.78
N LYS A 44 17.84 5.32 4.48
CA LYS A 44 18.12 6.36 3.48
C LYS A 44 17.49 7.69 3.88
N ASN A 45 16.21 7.71 4.29
CA ASN A 45 15.53 8.94 4.68
C ASN A 45 16.16 9.60 5.92
N VAL A 46 16.62 8.81 6.89
CA VAL A 46 17.34 9.34 8.07
C VAL A 46 18.66 9.97 7.65
N LEU A 47 19.44 9.31 6.79
CA LEU A 47 20.69 9.88 6.27
C LEU A 47 20.46 11.14 5.44
N THR A 48 19.40 11.18 4.62
CA THR A 48 19.02 12.39 3.87
C THR A 48 18.78 13.58 4.80
N GLN A 49 18.10 13.35 5.93
CA GLN A 49 17.86 14.39 6.93
C GLN A 49 19.13 14.83 7.65
N GLN A 50 20.08 13.91 7.88
CA GLN A 50 21.34 14.22 8.56
C GLN A 50 22.33 14.97 7.67
N LEU A 51 22.35 14.65 6.37
CA LEU A 51 23.29 15.22 5.41
C LEU A 51 22.73 16.46 4.69
N ASP A 52 21.42 16.73 4.81
CA ASP A 52 20.69 17.73 4.02
C ASP A 52 20.90 17.57 2.49
N ARG A 53 21.17 16.35 2.06
CA ARG A 53 21.33 15.93 0.65
C ARG A 53 21.01 14.44 0.51
N GLU A 54 20.82 13.97 -0.72
CA GLU A 54 20.70 12.53 -0.94
C GLU A 54 22.02 11.81 -0.60
N PRO A 55 21.98 10.74 0.22
CA PRO A 55 23.15 9.93 0.50
C PRO A 55 23.56 9.16 -0.75
N THR A 56 24.86 9.05 -0.96
CA THR A 56 25.41 8.20 -2.01
C THR A 56 25.20 6.73 -1.67
N MET A 57 25.24 5.85 -2.69
CA MET A 57 25.12 4.40 -2.49
C MET A 57 26.20 3.85 -1.54
N VAL A 58 27.39 4.45 -1.56
CA VAL A 58 28.50 4.10 -0.67
C VAL A 58 28.18 4.44 0.77
N GLU A 59 27.67 5.66 1.03
CA GLU A 59 27.31 6.10 2.39
C GLU A 59 26.18 5.24 2.97
N LEU A 60 25.19 4.89 2.15
CA LEU A 60 24.11 3.99 2.55
C LEU A 60 24.62 2.57 2.81
N ALA A 61 25.57 2.09 2.01
CA ALA A 61 26.19 0.78 2.16
C ALA A 61 26.98 0.65 3.47
N VAL A 62 27.80 1.66 3.78
CA VAL A 62 28.56 1.74 5.04
C VAL A 62 27.61 1.76 6.24
N ASP A 63 26.54 2.54 6.14
CA ASP A 63 25.61 2.74 7.24
C ASP A 63 24.72 1.52 7.56
N ILE A 64 24.38 0.71 6.55
CA ILE A 64 23.59 -0.52 6.69
C ILE A 64 24.50 -1.75 6.93
N ASP A 65 25.82 -1.58 6.91
CA ASP A 65 26.82 -2.65 6.98
C ASP A 65 26.59 -3.74 5.92
N LYS A 66 26.37 -3.29 4.67
CA LYS A 66 26.12 -4.16 3.52
C LYS A 66 26.90 -3.72 2.30
N SER A 67 27.16 -4.66 1.40
CA SER A 67 27.79 -4.34 0.12
C SER A 67 26.80 -3.63 -0.83
N GLU A 68 27.29 -2.70 -1.64
CA GLU A 68 26.50 -2.05 -2.70
C GLU A 68 25.71 -3.04 -3.59
N PRO A 69 26.30 -4.14 -4.11
CA PRO A 69 25.54 -5.10 -4.93
C PRO A 69 24.45 -5.81 -4.14
N GLU A 70 24.65 -6.05 -2.85
CA GLU A 70 23.64 -6.66 -1.98
C GLU A 70 22.45 -5.72 -1.78
N ILE A 71 22.68 -4.43 -1.54
CA ILE A 71 21.63 -3.42 -1.41
C ILE A 71 20.83 -3.31 -2.70
N ALA A 72 21.50 -3.22 -3.85
CA ALA A 72 20.84 -3.17 -5.15
C ALA A 72 19.97 -4.41 -5.40
N GLN A 73 20.44 -5.59 -4.99
CA GLN A 73 19.68 -6.82 -5.12
C GLN A 73 18.45 -6.85 -4.19
N ILE A 74 18.59 -6.42 -2.94
CA ILE A 74 17.47 -6.33 -1.99
C ILE A 74 16.41 -5.34 -2.51
N GLN A 75 16.82 -4.17 -3.00
CA GLN A 75 15.91 -3.19 -3.59
C GLN A 75 15.16 -3.77 -4.80
N LYS A 76 15.87 -4.44 -5.71
CA LYS A 76 15.26 -5.06 -6.89
C LYS A 76 14.24 -6.14 -6.52
N LEU A 77 14.59 -7.03 -5.60
CA LEU A 77 13.70 -8.10 -5.14
C LEU A 77 12.51 -7.55 -4.35
N GLY A 78 12.74 -6.62 -3.43
CA GLY A 78 11.72 -5.94 -2.64
C GLY A 78 10.71 -5.18 -3.50
N GLN A 79 11.19 -4.43 -4.51
CA GLN A 79 10.31 -3.71 -5.43
C GLN A 79 9.45 -4.68 -6.27
N ARG A 80 10.03 -5.79 -6.73
CA ARG A 80 9.28 -6.83 -7.45
C ARG A 80 8.25 -7.50 -6.55
N ALA A 81 8.59 -7.77 -5.29
CA ALA A 81 7.69 -8.35 -4.30
C ALA A 81 6.51 -7.41 -4.02
N LYS A 82 6.79 -6.12 -3.77
CA LYS A 82 5.79 -5.07 -3.58
C LYS A 82 4.84 -5.01 -4.76
N GLN A 83 5.37 -4.97 -5.98
CA GLN A 83 4.53 -4.93 -7.20
C GLN A 83 3.61 -6.15 -7.29
N LYS A 84 4.13 -7.36 -7.03
CA LYS A 84 3.31 -8.59 -7.02
C LYS A 84 2.22 -8.56 -5.96
N MET A 85 2.54 -8.07 -4.76
CA MET A 85 1.56 -7.93 -3.67
C MET A 85 0.45 -6.95 -4.04
N VAL A 86 0.80 -5.82 -4.67
CA VAL A 86 -0.18 -4.84 -5.13
C VAL A 86 -1.07 -5.46 -6.20
N THR A 87 -0.50 -5.98 -7.31
CA THR A 87 -1.29 -6.44 -8.47
C THR A 87 -2.22 -7.60 -8.12
N ALA A 88 -1.76 -8.55 -7.29
CA ALA A 88 -2.59 -9.68 -6.86
C ALA A 88 -3.78 -9.25 -5.98
N ASN A 89 -3.70 -8.09 -5.33
CA ASN A 89 -4.74 -7.59 -4.40
C ASN A 89 -5.60 -6.45 -4.98
N LEU A 90 -5.40 -6.04 -6.24
CA LEU A 90 -6.24 -4.99 -6.86
C LEU A 90 -7.73 -5.39 -6.95
N ARG A 91 -8.03 -6.68 -7.03
CA ARG A 91 -9.42 -7.19 -6.99
C ARG A 91 -10.12 -6.88 -5.67
N LEU A 92 -9.39 -6.86 -4.56
CA LEU A 92 -9.92 -6.45 -3.25
C LEU A 92 -10.23 -4.95 -3.22
N VAL A 93 -9.37 -4.12 -3.82
CA VAL A 93 -9.64 -2.68 -3.95
C VAL A 93 -10.95 -2.44 -4.68
N VAL A 94 -11.17 -3.14 -5.80
CA VAL A 94 -12.43 -3.06 -6.56
C VAL A 94 -13.64 -3.45 -5.72
N SER A 95 -13.57 -4.54 -4.96
CA SER A 95 -14.70 -5.00 -4.15
C SER A 95 -15.05 -4.03 -3.00
N ILE A 96 -14.05 -3.35 -2.44
CA ILE A 96 -14.25 -2.31 -1.42
C ILE A 96 -14.79 -1.03 -2.08
N ALA A 97 -14.17 -0.54 -3.16
CA ALA A 97 -14.53 0.71 -3.82
C ALA A 97 -15.97 0.71 -4.36
N LYS A 98 -16.49 -0.44 -4.82
CA LYS A 98 -17.89 -0.58 -5.27
C LYS A 98 -18.92 -0.15 -4.22
N LYS A 99 -18.59 -0.23 -2.93
CA LYS A 99 -19.47 0.21 -1.84
C LYS A 99 -19.60 1.73 -1.76
N TYR A 100 -18.68 2.47 -2.38
CA TYR A 100 -18.58 3.94 -2.32
C TYR A 100 -19.00 4.65 -3.62
N THR A 101 -19.40 3.91 -4.66
CA THR A 101 -19.73 4.45 -6.00
C THR A 101 -20.92 5.42 -6.01
N LYS A 102 -21.84 5.35 -5.05
CA LYS A 102 -23.01 6.26 -4.97
C LYS A 102 -22.69 7.64 -4.36
N ARG A 103 -21.42 8.06 -4.37
CA ARG A 103 -20.95 9.32 -3.77
C ARG A 103 -20.49 10.28 -4.88
N ASN A 104 -20.12 11.50 -4.50
CA ASN A 104 -19.70 12.57 -5.41
C ASN A 104 -18.28 12.38 -6.00
N LEU A 105 -17.81 11.14 -6.17
CA LEU A 105 -16.49 10.82 -6.72
C LEU A 105 -16.62 9.72 -7.77
N GLU A 106 -15.88 9.85 -8.87
CA GLU A 106 -15.89 8.87 -9.95
C GLU A 106 -15.38 7.51 -9.47
N PHE A 107 -15.88 6.42 -10.05
CA PHE A 107 -15.45 5.08 -9.68
C PHE A 107 -13.95 4.83 -9.93
N LEU A 108 -13.40 5.36 -11.03
CA LEU A 108 -11.96 5.26 -11.32
C LEU A 108 -11.12 5.99 -10.27
N ASP A 109 -11.54 7.17 -9.84
CA ASP A 109 -10.86 7.91 -8.76
C ASP A 109 -10.88 7.13 -7.44
N LEU A 110 -12.02 6.52 -7.09
CA LEU A 110 -12.12 5.63 -5.91
C LEU A 110 -11.15 4.45 -6.01
N LEU A 111 -10.96 3.88 -7.20
CA LEU A 111 -10.01 2.78 -7.42
C LEU A 111 -8.57 3.25 -7.27
N GLN A 112 -8.21 4.41 -7.81
CA GLN A 112 -6.87 4.98 -7.69
C GLN A 112 -6.53 5.27 -6.23
N GLU A 113 -7.43 5.92 -5.49
CA GLU A 113 -7.26 6.23 -4.08
C GLU A 113 -7.20 4.97 -3.21
N GLY A 114 -8.01 3.96 -3.55
CA GLY A 114 -7.96 2.65 -2.92
C GLY A 114 -6.64 1.91 -3.18
N ALA A 115 -6.09 2.01 -4.40
CA ALA A 115 -4.80 1.41 -4.76
C ALA A 115 -3.63 2.08 -4.01
N ILE A 116 -3.67 3.41 -3.84
CA ILE A 116 -2.73 4.15 -2.98
C ILE A 116 -2.83 3.66 -1.53
N GLY A 117 -4.05 3.47 -1.03
CA GLY A 117 -4.29 2.89 0.30
C GLY A 117 -3.71 1.47 0.43
N LEU A 118 -3.96 0.61 -0.55
CA LEU A 118 -3.40 -0.76 -0.60
C LEU A 118 -1.87 -0.74 -0.55
N GLN A 119 -1.23 0.08 -1.38
CA GLN A 119 0.23 0.17 -1.42
C GLN A 119 0.81 0.58 -0.06
N ARG A 120 0.24 1.63 0.57
CA ARG A 120 0.64 2.07 1.92
C ARG A 120 0.44 0.99 2.98
N GLY A 121 -0.64 0.21 2.87
CA GLY A 121 -0.88 -0.94 3.72
C GLY A 121 0.17 -2.02 3.55
N ILE A 122 0.57 -2.33 2.31
CA ILE A 122 1.63 -3.31 2.02
C ILE A 122 2.98 -2.86 2.59
N GLU A 123 3.33 -1.59 2.45
CA GLU A 123 4.58 -1.02 2.99
C GLU A 123 4.69 -1.15 4.52
N LYS A 124 3.56 -1.23 5.22
CA LYS A 124 3.49 -1.33 6.70
C LYS A 124 3.09 -2.72 7.20
N PHE A 125 2.83 -3.66 6.30
CA PHE A 125 2.39 -4.99 6.65
C PHE A 125 3.51 -5.78 7.35
N ASP A 126 3.13 -6.51 8.41
CA ASP A 126 4.04 -7.34 9.18
C ASP A 126 3.62 -8.82 9.09
N PRO A 127 4.36 -9.66 8.32
CA PRO A 127 4.01 -11.04 8.11
C PRO A 127 4.20 -11.91 9.37
N ASN A 128 4.91 -11.43 10.39
CA ASN A 128 5.15 -12.21 11.61
C ASN A 128 3.96 -12.19 12.58
N ARG A 129 2.97 -11.31 12.37
CA ARG A 129 1.79 -11.18 13.24
C ARG A 129 0.72 -12.25 13.04
N GLY A 130 0.86 -13.12 12.03
CA GLY A 130 -0.04 -14.25 11.79
C GLY A 130 -1.42 -13.90 11.19
N TYR A 131 -1.66 -12.64 10.82
CA TYR A 131 -2.88 -12.24 10.11
C TYR A 131 -2.66 -12.20 8.59
N LYS A 132 -3.71 -12.56 7.83
CA LYS A 132 -3.72 -12.46 6.36
C LYS A 132 -3.54 -11.01 5.90
N LEU A 133 -2.86 -10.82 4.78
CA LEU A 133 -2.65 -9.48 4.21
C LEU A 133 -3.96 -8.74 3.98
N SER A 134 -4.96 -9.42 3.42
CA SER A 134 -6.28 -8.86 3.10
C SER A 134 -6.97 -8.21 4.30
N THR A 135 -6.85 -8.81 5.49
CA THR A 135 -7.39 -8.26 6.74
C THR A 135 -6.72 -6.94 7.10
N TYR A 136 -5.39 -6.87 6.95
CA TYR A 136 -4.63 -5.68 7.31
C TYR A 136 -4.89 -4.52 6.35
N VAL A 137 -4.80 -4.77 5.04
CA VAL A 137 -4.92 -3.72 4.02
C VAL A 137 -6.34 -3.19 3.85
N TYR A 138 -7.37 -3.94 4.28
CA TYR A 138 -8.76 -3.51 4.23
C TYR A 138 -8.97 -2.11 4.83
N TRP A 139 -8.37 -1.86 6.00
CA TRP A 139 -8.47 -0.58 6.70
C TRP A 139 -7.76 0.54 5.95
N TRP A 140 -6.57 0.27 5.42
CA TRP A 140 -5.79 1.24 4.65
C TRP A 140 -6.51 1.67 3.36
N ILE A 141 -7.11 0.71 2.64
CA ILE A 141 -7.91 0.97 1.44
C ILE A 141 -9.13 1.81 1.80
N THR A 142 -9.90 1.40 2.79
CA THR A 142 -11.13 2.08 3.22
C THR A 142 -10.85 3.51 3.70
N GLN A 143 -9.79 3.69 4.49
CA GLN A 143 -9.37 5.00 5.00
C GLN A 143 -8.98 5.94 3.86
N SER A 144 -8.22 5.44 2.88
CA SER A 144 -7.77 6.24 1.73
C SER A 144 -8.97 6.72 0.89
N ILE A 145 -9.89 5.81 0.57
CA ILE A 145 -11.12 6.11 -0.18
C ILE A 145 -11.97 7.13 0.58
N THR A 146 -12.22 6.91 1.88
CA THR A 146 -13.05 7.80 2.70
C THR A 146 -12.43 9.20 2.80
N ARG A 147 -11.10 9.28 2.91
CA ARG A 147 -10.37 10.53 2.91
C ARG A 147 -10.53 11.28 1.58
N ALA A 148 -10.40 10.60 0.44
CA ALA A 148 -10.55 11.22 -0.87
C ALA A 148 -11.96 11.80 -1.10
N ILE A 149 -13.00 11.05 -0.72
CA ILE A 149 -14.40 11.52 -0.79
C ILE A 149 -14.58 12.78 0.08
N SER A 150 -14.02 12.78 1.29
CA SER A 150 -14.14 13.89 2.23
C SER A 150 -13.42 15.16 1.74
N LEU A 151 -12.26 15.01 1.09
CA LEU A 151 -11.50 16.14 0.53
C LEU A 151 -12.20 16.78 -0.68
N THR A 152 -13.01 16.00 -1.40
CA THR A 152 -13.75 16.45 -2.59
C THR A 152 -15.07 17.13 -2.22
N ALA A 153 -15.62 16.85 -1.02
CA ALA A 153 -16.79 17.58 -0.52
C ALA A 153 -16.43 19.05 -0.28
N TRP A 154 -17.20 19.98 -0.88
CA TRP A 154 -16.96 21.43 -0.82
C TRP A 154 -16.82 22.01 0.59
N LEU A 155 -17.29 21.31 1.61
CA LEU A 155 -16.99 21.61 3.01
C LEU A 155 -15.95 20.62 3.53
N ARG A 156 -14.69 21.06 3.63
CA ARG A 156 -13.61 20.31 4.30
C ARG A 156 -13.93 20.20 5.80
N LEU A 157 -14.65 19.16 6.19
CA LEU A 157 -14.81 18.84 7.62
C LEU A 157 -13.50 18.21 8.13
N PRO A 158 -12.95 18.70 9.27
CA PRO A 158 -11.74 18.13 9.84
C PRO A 158 -11.98 16.67 10.21
N GLN A 159 -11.02 15.79 9.90
CA GLN A 159 -11.10 14.36 10.21
C GLN A 159 -10.91 14.13 11.71
N ARG A 160 -11.95 14.39 12.49
CA ARG A 160 -12.07 13.88 13.85
C ARG A 160 -13.15 12.80 13.86
N ASN A 161 -12.74 11.60 14.26
CA ASN A 161 -13.57 10.45 14.68
C ASN A 161 -13.88 9.37 13.64
N LEU A 162 -12.87 8.61 13.20
CA LEU A 162 -13.02 7.17 12.88
C LEU A 162 -11.80 6.31 13.30
N VAL A 163 -10.70 6.90 13.76
CA VAL A 163 -9.44 6.18 14.05
C VAL A 163 -9.44 5.48 15.42
N LEU A 164 -10.38 5.76 16.33
CA LEU A 164 -10.23 5.37 17.74
C LEU A 164 -10.93 4.07 18.21
N TYR A 165 -11.74 3.38 17.40
CA TYR A 165 -12.54 2.25 17.94
C TYR A 165 -12.17 0.84 17.46
N ALA A 166 -11.27 0.64 16.49
CA ALA A 166 -10.99 -0.72 15.98
C ALA A 166 -9.67 -1.34 16.45
N CYS A 167 -8.61 -0.56 16.72
CA CYS A 167 -7.33 -1.12 17.19
C CYS A 167 -7.26 -1.36 18.71
N GLN A 168 -8.22 -0.86 19.50
CA GLN A 168 -8.27 -1.15 20.94
C GLN A 168 -8.89 -2.52 21.29
N PHE A 169 -9.36 -3.30 20.31
CA PHE A 169 -10.08 -4.57 20.56
C PHE A 169 -9.47 -5.83 19.91
N ILE A 170 -8.25 -5.76 19.35
CA ILE A 170 -7.51 -6.95 18.87
C ILE A 170 -6.10 -6.94 19.46
N SER A 171 -6.05 -6.86 20.79
CA SER A 171 -4.98 -7.46 21.57
C SER A 171 -5.69 -8.38 22.57
N PRO A 172 -5.64 -9.71 22.42
CA PRO A 172 -5.78 -10.55 23.58
C PRO A 172 -4.52 -10.31 24.43
N ASN A 173 -4.78 -9.91 25.67
CA ASN A 173 -3.81 -9.59 26.71
C ASN A 173 -2.75 -10.69 26.93
N ASN A 174 -1.61 -10.21 27.44
CA ASN A 174 -0.58 -10.91 28.22
C ASN A 174 0.48 -11.70 27.44
#